data_AF-A0A7J9GGM5-F1
#
_entry.id   AF-A0A7J9GGM5-F1
#
_cell.length_a   1.000
_cell.length_b   1.000
_cell.length_c   1.000
_cell.angle_alpha   90.00
_cell.angle_beta   90.00
_cell.angle_gamma   90.00
#
_symmetry.space_group_name_H-M   'P 1'
#
loop_
_entity.id
_entity.type
_entity.pdbx_description
1 polymer ?
#
loop_
_entity_poly.entity_id
_entity_poly.type
_entity_poly.pdbx_seq_one_letter_code
_entity_poly.pdbx_strand_id
1 'polypeptide(L)'
;MSLHVHCHISGGHFLLDLCARLRYFIFCKELPVVLKAFVHGDGNLLKNYPELQEALVWVYFHSNIPEFNKVECWGPLVEAGSQQGGKKQEILASNWELPHPCPDNCDCCFPLMSLIPWSQELPHQNEKHHGSQSTAAVTPTNLET
;
A
#
# COMPACT_ATOMS: atom_id res chain seq x y z
N MET A 1 -18.93 7.99 6.61
CA MET A 1 -17.66 7.25 6.73
C MET A 1 -16.92 7.39 5.41
N SER A 2 -15.59 7.28 5.40
CA SER A 2 -14.75 7.45 4.20
C SER A 2 -13.62 6.42 4.19
N LEU A 3 -13.17 6.05 2.99
CA LEU A 3 -11.99 5.21 2.80
C LEU A 3 -10.79 6.08 2.44
N HIS A 4 -9.75 6.05 3.26
CA HIS A 4 -8.52 6.81 3.02
C HIS A 4 -7.43 5.85 2.55
N VAL A 5 -6.90 6.09 1.35
CA VAL A 5 -5.88 5.26 0.71
C VAL A 5 -4.59 6.05 0.59
N HIS A 6 -3.53 5.53 1.17
CA HIS A 6 -2.22 6.20 1.19
C HIS A 6 -1.25 5.48 0.25
N CYS A 7 -0.87 6.15 -0.83
CA CYS A 7 0.08 5.67 -1.82
C CYS A 7 1.40 6.41 -1.68
N HIS A 8 2.46 5.72 -1.27
CA HIS A 8 3.80 6.31 -1.17
C HIS A 8 4.51 6.25 -2.52
N ILE A 9 4.70 7.41 -3.15
CA ILE A 9 5.32 7.54 -4.47
C ILE A 9 6.84 7.66 -4.37
N SER A 10 7.35 8.51 -3.49
CA SER A 10 8.79 8.77 -3.34
C SER A 10 9.09 9.36 -1.96
N GLY A 11 10.37 9.59 -1.66
CA GLY A 11 10.86 9.98 -0.33
C GLY A 11 11.68 8.88 0.37
N GLY A 12 12.56 9.30 1.29
CA GLY A 12 13.47 8.43 2.05
C GLY A 12 14.82 8.16 1.40
N HIS A 13 14.88 7.85 0.10
CA HIS A 13 16.14 7.59 -0.61
C HIS A 13 16.08 7.98 -2.09
N PHE A 14 17.18 8.53 -2.65
CA PHE A 14 17.28 9.04 -4.04
C PHE A 14 16.84 8.04 -5.12
N LEU A 15 17.06 6.73 -4.94
CA LEU A 15 16.63 5.70 -5.89
C LEU A 15 15.09 5.63 -6.04
N LEU A 16 14.35 5.92 -4.96
CA LEU A 16 12.89 5.93 -4.98
C LEU A 16 12.34 7.11 -5.77
N ASP A 17 13.10 8.21 -5.83
CA ASP A 17 12.75 9.41 -6.60
C ASP A 17 12.91 9.15 -8.11
N LEU A 18 13.93 8.36 -8.50
CA LEU A 18 14.15 8.00 -9.91
C LEU A 18 12.98 7.22 -10.52
N CYS A 19 12.32 6.38 -9.72
CA CYS A 19 11.16 5.59 -10.15
C CYS A 19 9.81 6.20 -9.76
N ALA A 20 9.77 7.42 -9.20
CA ALA A 20 8.56 8.06 -8.71
C ALA A 20 7.44 8.09 -9.77
N ARG A 21 7.80 8.47 -11.00
CA ARG A 21 6.84 8.52 -12.12
C ARG A 21 6.24 7.15 -12.45
N LEU A 22 7.06 6.09 -12.44
CA LEU A 22 6.58 4.73 -12.69
C LEU A 22 5.65 4.27 -11.57
N ARG A 23 6.02 4.51 -10.31
CA ARG A 23 5.22 4.11 -9.15
C ARG A 23 3.88 4.84 -9.13
N TYR A 24 3.89 6.15 -9.37
CA TYR A 24 2.67 6.94 -9.52
C TYR A 24 1.78 6.39 -10.63
N PHE A 25 2.35 6.08 -11.81
CA PHE A 25 1.61 5.48 -12.92
C PHE A 25 0.96 4.14 -12.56
N ILE A 26 1.70 3.25 -11.88
CA ILE A 26 1.18 1.95 -11.43
C ILE A 26 0.00 2.15 -10.48
N PHE A 27 0.11 3.05 -9.50
CA PHE A 27 -1.00 3.29 -8.59
C PHE A 27 -2.22 3.85 -9.32
N CYS A 28 -2.07 4.82 -10.21
CA CYS A 28 -3.20 5.33 -10.98
C CYS A 28 -3.89 4.25 -11.83
N LYS A 29 -3.15 3.23 -12.28
CA LYS A 29 -3.67 2.16 -13.13
C LYS A 29 -4.28 1.00 -12.36
N GLU A 30 -3.62 0.57 -11.30
CA GLU A 30 -4.00 -0.64 -10.57
C GLU A 30 -4.91 -0.37 -9.37
N LEU A 31 -4.90 0.84 -8.82
CA LEU A 31 -5.69 1.13 -7.63
C LEU A 31 -7.20 0.94 -7.81
N PRO A 32 -7.83 1.26 -8.96
CA PRO A 32 -9.24 0.91 -9.19
C PRO A 32 -9.49 -0.61 -9.07
N VAL A 33 -8.56 -1.44 -9.54
CA VAL A 33 -8.65 -2.91 -9.42
C VAL A 33 -8.57 -3.34 -7.96
N VAL A 34 -7.69 -2.71 -7.17
CA VAL A 34 -7.59 -2.96 -5.72
C VAL A 34 -8.88 -2.58 -5.00
N LEU A 35 -9.45 -1.41 -5.29
CA LEU A 35 -10.72 -0.97 -4.69
C LEU A 35 -11.87 -1.91 -5.06
N LYS A 36 -11.91 -2.37 -6.30
CA LYS A 36 -12.86 -3.39 -6.74
C LYS A 36 -12.68 -4.72 -6.00
N ALA A 37 -11.43 -5.11 -5.73
CA ALA A 37 -11.15 -6.30 -4.93
C ALA A 37 -11.64 -6.16 -3.48
N PHE A 38 -11.55 -4.98 -2.86
CA PHE A 38 -12.17 -4.72 -1.55
C PHE A 38 -13.69 -4.89 -1.60
N VAL A 39 -14.35 -4.29 -2.59
CA VAL A 39 -15.81 -4.41 -2.75
C VAL A 39 -16.26 -5.87 -2.86
N HIS A 40 -15.50 -6.70 -3.59
CA HIS A 40 -15.84 -8.10 -3.76
C HIS A 40 -15.40 -8.98 -2.58
N GLY A 41 -14.23 -8.72 -2.00
CA GLY A 41 -13.68 -9.48 -0.88
C GLY A 41 -14.51 -9.30 0.39
N ASP A 42 -14.96 -8.07 0.65
CA ASP A 42 -15.73 -7.70 1.83
C ASP A 42 -17.24 -7.63 1.55
N GLY A 43 -17.73 -8.36 0.54
CA GLY A 43 -19.11 -8.27 0.10
C GLY A 43 -20.16 -8.52 1.19
N ASN A 44 -19.89 -9.38 2.18
CA ASN A 44 -20.79 -9.58 3.32
C ASN A 44 -20.84 -8.37 4.26
N LEU A 45 -19.69 -7.72 4.51
CA LEU A 45 -19.63 -6.50 5.31
C LEU A 45 -20.43 -5.39 4.61
N LEU A 46 -20.21 -5.21 3.31
CA LEU A 46 -20.88 -4.18 2.51
C LEU A 46 -22.38 -4.41 2.34
N LYS A 47 -22.85 -5.66 2.41
CA LYS A 47 -24.28 -6.00 2.45
C LYS A 47 -24.93 -5.62 3.79
N ASN A 48 -24.20 -5.83 4.89
CA ASN A 48 -24.68 -5.49 6.24
C ASN A 48 -24.62 -3.99 6.50
N TYR A 49 -23.72 -3.27 5.82
CA TYR A 49 -23.50 -1.82 5.95
C TYR A 49 -23.47 -1.14 4.57
N PRO A 50 -24.63 -0.94 3.93
CA PRO A 50 -24.72 -0.36 2.58
C PRO A 50 -24.10 1.04 2.47
N GLU A 51 -24.08 1.82 3.55
CA GLU A 51 -23.46 3.13 3.62
C GLU A 51 -21.95 3.12 3.34
N LEU A 52 -21.29 1.97 3.49
CA LEU A 52 -19.87 1.80 3.17
C LEU A 52 -19.63 1.73 1.65
N GLN A 53 -20.63 1.33 0.86
CA GLN A 53 -20.54 1.33 -0.60
C GLN A 53 -20.52 2.76 -1.16
N GLU A 54 -21.22 3.67 -0.47
CA GLU A 54 -21.30 5.10 -0.79
C GLU A 54 -20.19 5.92 -0.10
N ALA A 55 -19.31 5.29 0.68
CA ALA A 55 -18.23 5.97 1.35
C ALA A 55 -17.26 6.59 0.34
N LEU A 56 -16.96 7.89 0.51
CA LEU A 56 -16.02 8.60 -0.34
C LEU A 56 -14.61 8.01 -0.19
N VAL A 57 -13.97 7.74 -1.33
CA VAL A 57 -12.59 7.28 -1.41
C VAL A 57 -11.66 8.46 -1.65
N TRP A 58 -10.77 8.70 -0.70
CA TRP A 58 -9.72 9.70 -0.78
C TRP A 58 -8.37 9.01 -0.99
N VAL A 59 -7.69 9.37 -2.08
CA VAL A 59 -6.38 8.82 -2.42
C VAL A 59 -5.32 9.88 -2.20
N TYR A 60 -4.38 9.59 -1.31
CA TYR A 60 -3.25 10.45 -0.97
C TYR A 60 -2.00 9.90 -1.64
N PHE A 61 -1.48 10.64 -2.61
CA PHE A 61 -0.19 10.37 -3.22
C PHE A 61 0.88 11.14 -2.46
N HIS A 62 1.71 10.43 -1.68
CA HIS A 62 2.78 11.02 -0.87
C HIS A 62 4.09 11.00 -1.64
N SER A 63 4.68 12.17 -1.84
CA SER A 63 5.88 12.34 -2.67
C SER A 63 6.70 13.55 -2.21
N ASN A 64 8.02 13.46 -2.30
CA ASN A 64 8.91 14.63 -2.20
C ASN A 64 8.98 15.45 -3.51
N ILE A 65 8.54 14.87 -4.63
CA ILE A 65 8.38 15.57 -5.92
C ILE A 65 6.98 16.20 -5.95
N PRO A 66 6.85 17.54 -6.02
CA PRO A 66 5.56 18.23 -5.93
C PRO A 66 4.52 17.78 -6.97
N GLU A 67 4.97 17.39 -8.17
CA GLU A 67 4.10 16.89 -9.24
C GLU A 67 3.23 15.70 -8.79
N PHE A 68 3.77 14.83 -7.94
CA PHE A 68 3.09 13.61 -7.49
C PHE A 68 2.55 13.73 -6.06
N ASN A 69 2.78 14.85 -5.35
CA ASN A 69 2.30 15.02 -3.99
C ASN A 69 0.92 15.68 -3.97
N LYS A 70 -0.15 14.87 -3.93
CA LYS A 70 -1.52 15.39 -4.05
C LYS A 70 -2.56 14.44 -3.45
N VAL A 71 -3.75 14.99 -3.24
CA VAL A 71 -4.92 14.26 -2.76
C VAL A 71 -5.99 14.29 -3.85
N GLU A 72 -6.61 13.15 -4.11
CA GLU A 72 -7.69 13.00 -5.08
C GLU A 72 -8.92 12.38 -4.42
N CYS A 73 -10.11 12.89 -4.75
CA CYS A 73 -11.37 12.25 -4.42
C CYS A 73 -11.79 11.37 -5.60
N TRP A 74 -11.89 10.07 -5.38
CA TRP A 74 -12.28 9.10 -6.42
C TRP A 74 -13.79 8.77 -6.37
N GLY A 75 -14.54 9.50 -5.54
CA GLY A 75 -15.98 9.31 -5.37
C GLY A 75 -16.32 8.11 -4.48
N PRO A 76 -17.57 7.64 -4.53
CA PRO A 76 -18.04 6.48 -3.78
C PRO A 76 -17.22 5.21 -4.04
N LEU A 77 -17.05 4.36 -3.03
CA LEU A 77 -16.28 3.10 -3.11
C LEU A 77 -16.74 2.20 -4.26
N VAL A 78 -18.05 2.08 -4.48
CA VAL A 78 -18.63 1.28 -5.57
C VAL A 78 -18.26 1.81 -6.97
N GLU A 79 -18.11 3.13 -7.11
CA GLU A 79 -17.75 3.79 -8.37
C GLU A 79 -16.23 3.83 -8.57
N ALA A 80 -15.47 4.04 -7.50
CA ALA A 80 -14.02 4.19 -7.51
C ALA A 80 -13.32 2.93 -8.07
N GLY A 81 -13.87 1.73 -7.81
CA GLY A 81 -13.36 0.48 -8.39
C GLY A 81 -13.69 0.25 -9.86
N SER A 82 -14.60 1.07 -10.43
CA SER A 82 -15.03 0.99 -11.83
C SER A 82 -14.36 2.05 -12.71
N GLN A 83 -13.54 2.93 -12.14
CA GLN A 83 -12.81 3.94 -12.90
C GLN A 83 -11.76 3.27 -13.80
N GLN A 84 -12.07 3.17 -15.10
CA GLN A 84 -11.04 2.94 -16.11
C GLN A 84 -10.23 4.23 -16.20
N GLY A 85 -8.98 4.18 -15.70
CA GLY A 85 -8.13 5.35 -15.54
C GLY A 85 -8.16 6.28 -16.75
N GLY A 86 -8.68 7.50 -16.55
CA GLY A 86 -8.69 8.56 -17.56
C GLY A 86 -9.99 9.31 -17.79
N LYS A 87 -11.06 9.14 -16.98
CA LYS A 87 -12.12 10.15 -16.98
C LYS A 87 -11.68 11.30 -16.07
N LYS A 88 -11.06 12.31 -16.70
CA LYS A 88 -10.98 13.67 -16.16
C LYS A 88 -12.41 14.15 -15.96
N GLN A 89 -13.03 13.78 -14.83
CA GLN A 89 -14.23 14.44 -14.37
C GLN A 89 -13.78 15.82 -13.92
N GLU A 90 -13.80 16.73 -14.88
CA GLU A 90 -14.08 18.15 -14.66
C GLU A 90 -15.54 18.23 -14.15
N ILE A 91 -15.82 17.61 -13.00
CA ILE A 91 -17.04 17.84 -12.25
C ILE A 91 -16.71 18.97 -11.32
N LEU A 92 -17.08 20.15 -11.80
CA LEU A 92 -17.64 21.24 -11.02
C LEU A 92 -16.94 21.48 -9.68
N ALA A 93 -15.98 22.39 -9.73
CA ALA A 93 -15.55 23.19 -8.59
C ALA A 93 -16.77 23.93 -7.99
N SER A 94 -17.57 23.24 -7.20
CA SER A 94 -18.54 23.86 -6.32
C SER A 94 -18.37 23.28 -4.93
N ASN A 95 -17.55 23.99 -4.14
CA ASN A 95 -17.47 23.96 -2.68
C ASN A 95 -16.89 22.71 -2.00
N TRP A 96 -15.84 22.10 -2.55
CA TRP A 96 -15.02 21.19 -1.75
C TRP A 96 -13.84 21.98 -1.21
N GLU A 97 -13.91 22.38 0.05
CA GLU A 97 -12.77 22.93 0.77
C GLU A 97 -11.72 21.83 0.84
N LEU A 98 -10.62 22.03 0.11
CA LEU A 98 -9.45 21.19 0.22
C LEU A 98 -9.09 21.10 1.71
N PRO A 99 -8.92 19.89 2.30
CA PRO A 99 -8.59 19.78 3.71
C PRO A 99 -7.31 20.58 4.01
N HIS A 100 -7.45 21.63 4.80
CA HIS A 100 -6.32 22.45 5.19
C HIS A 100 -5.46 21.69 6.21
N PRO A 101 -4.12 21.77 6.12
CA PRO A 101 -3.24 21.26 7.16
C PRO A 101 -3.62 21.86 8.52
N CYS A 102 -3.53 21.07 9.59
CA CYS A 102 -3.68 21.62 10.93
C CYS A 102 -2.66 22.76 11.14
N PRO A 103 -3.08 23.89 11.72
CA PRO A 103 -2.15 24.97 12.07
C PRO A 103 -1.20 24.56 13.20
N ASP A 104 -1.59 23.59 14.04
CA ASP A 104 -0.84 23.07 15.17
C ASP A 104 -0.62 21.56 15.06
N ASN A 105 0.26 21.01 15.91
CA ASN A 105 0.48 19.56 16.02
C ASN A 105 -0.84 18.87 16.44
N CYS A 106 -1.38 18.01 15.58
CA CYS A 106 -2.69 17.39 15.76
C CYS A 106 -2.62 15.87 15.51
N ASP A 107 -3.42 15.10 16.26
CA ASP A 107 -3.54 13.65 16.07
C ASP A 107 -4.50 13.27 14.92
N CYS A 108 -5.18 14.25 14.33
CA CYS A 108 -6.17 14.04 13.27
C CYS A 108 -5.60 14.09 11.84
N CYS A 109 -4.41 14.67 11.63
CA CYS A 109 -3.73 14.63 10.33
C CYS A 109 -2.69 13.51 10.31
N PHE A 110 -2.69 12.74 9.22
CA PHE A 110 -1.65 11.74 8.98
C PHE A 110 -0.29 12.48 8.84
N PRO A 111 0.76 12.09 9.59
CA PRO A 111 2.00 12.84 9.61
C PRO A 111 2.66 12.83 8.22
N LEU A 112 3.09 14.01 7.75
CA LEU A 112 3.72 14.23 6.44
C LEU A 112 5.04 13.44 6.26
N MET A 113 5.61 12.97 7.37
CA MET A 113 6.67 11.97 7.38
C MET A 113 6.17 10.73 8.11
N SER A 114 6.17 9.59 7.42
CA SER A 114 5.98 8.29 8.05
C SER A 114 7.08 8.10 9.10
N LEU A 115 6.77 8.39 10.37
CA LEU A 115 7.57 8.03 11.53
C LEU A 115 7.50 6.52 11.79
N ILE A 116 7.45 5.68 10.74
CA ILE A 116 7.61 4.24 10.91
C ILE A 116 9.09 4.05 11.24
N PRO A 117 9.45 3.69 12.49
CA PRO A 117 10.82 3.36 12.82
C PRO A 117 11.06 2.01 12.16
N TRP A 118 11.76 2.00 11.03
CA TRP A 118 12.26 0.77 10.47
C TRP A 118 13.18 0.15 11.53
N SER A 119 12.79 -0.98 12.10
CA SER A 119 13.61 -1.69 13.09
C SER A 119 14.86 -2.19 12.39
N GLN A 120 15.95 -1.43 12.50
CA GLN A 120 17.29 -1.91 12.23
C GLN A 120 17.74 -2.77 13.40
N GLU A 121 17.31 -4.03 13.45
CA GLU A 121 18.04 -5.05 14.21
C GLU A 121 18.13 -6.33 13.38
N LEU A 122 19.27 -6.49 12.71
CA LEU A 122 19.82 -7.80 12.40
C LEU A 122 20.33 -8.43 13.69
N PRO A 123 20.03 -9.70 13.97
CA PRO A 123 20.97 -10.54 14.70
C PRO A 123 21.90 -11.19 13.66
N HIS A 124 23.16 -10.75 13.66
CA HIS A 124 24.26 -11.59 13.24
C HIS A 124 24.26 -12.85 14.12
N GLN A 125 23.91 -14.01 13.56
CA GLN A 125 24.35 -15.29 14.14
C GLN A 125 25.45 -15.88 13.27
N ASN A 126 26.67 -15.75 13.80
CA ASN A 126 27.80 -16.61 13.50
C ASN A 126 27.43 -18.05 13.91
N GLU A 127 27.07 -18.91 12.97
CA GLU A 127 27.16 -20.36 13.19
C GLU A 127 28.48 -20.88 12.61
N LYS A 128 29.42 -21.12 13.52
CA LYS A 128 30.61 -21.94 13.28
C LYS A 128 30.16 -23.38 13.08
N HIS A 129 30.00 -23.84 11.85
CA HIS A 129 29.95 -25.27 11.57
C HIS A 129 31.34 -25.81 11.28
N HIS A 130 31.95 -26.35 12.32
CA HIS A 130 33.03 -27.32 12.23
C HIS A 130 32.38 -28.71 12.12
N GLY A 131 32.71 -29.49 11.09
CA GLY A 131 32.19 -30.85 10.96
C GLY A 131 32.54 -31.51 9.63
N SER A 132 33.70 -32.16 9.58
CA SER A 132 34.08 -33.13 8.55
C SER A 132 32.98 -34.17 8.32
N GLN A 133 32.61 -34.42 7.07
CA GLN A 133 31.96 -35.69 6.69
C GLN A 133 32.98 -36.58 5.97
N SER A 134 33.27 -37.71 6.62
CA SER A 134 34.05 -38.81 6.08
C SER A 134 33.09 -39.85 5.49
N THR A 135 33.34 -40.20 4.23
CA THR A 135 33.30 -41.55 3.61
C THR A 135 32.39 -42.65 4.21
N ALA A 136 31.38 -43.00 3.40
CA ALA A 136 31.04 -44.34 2.89
C ALA A 136 31.15 -45.63 3.76
N ALA A 137 30.04 -46.38 3.67
CA ALA A 137 29.91 -47.85 3.61
C ALA A 137 30.03 -48.69 4.91
N VAL A 138 28.91 -49.30 5.32
CA VAL A 138 28.87 -50.64 5.92
C VAL A 138 27.63 -51.40 5.42
N THR A 139 27.87 -52.65 5.07
CA THR A 139 27.06 -53.62 4.31
C THR A 139 26.21 -54.53 5.24
N PRO A 140 25.55 -55.62 4.77
CA PRO A 140 24.12 -55.87 4.97
C PRO A 140 23.77 -56.90 6.06
N THR A 141 22.47 -56.99 6.34
CA THR A 141 21.79 -58.01 7.14
C THR A 141 21.90 -59.42 6.53
N ASN A 142 22.33 -60.40 7.34
CA ASN A 142 22.05 -61.82 7.14
C ASN A 142 21.01 -62.26 8.17
N LEU A 143 19.95 -62.94 7.74
CA LEU A 143 19.29 -63.98 8.53
C LEU A 143 18.68 -65.03 7.58
N GLU A 144 19.01 -66.28 7.88
CA GLU A 144 18.78 -67.53 7.15
C GLU A 144 17.30 -67.85 6.87
N THR A 145 16.99 -68.40 5.70
CA THR A 145 16.75 -69.85 5.46
C THR A 145 16.63 -70.11 3.96
#